data_AF-A0A661R705-F1
#
_entry.id   AF-A0A661R705-F1
#
_cell.length_a   1.000
_cell.length_b   1.000
_cell.length_c   1.000
_cell.angle_alpha   90.00
_cell.angle_beta   90.00
_cell.angle_gamma   90.00
#
_symmetry.space_group_name_H-M   'P 1'
#
loop_
_entity.id
_entity.type
_entity.pdbx_description
1 polymer ?
#
loop_
_entity_poly.entity_id
_entity_poly.type
_entity_poly.pdbx_seq_one_letter_code
_entity_poly.pdbx_strand_id
1 'polypeptide(L)' 'MTINEQDLPALVKEVRRQLGISQEDLARELGVSFATVNRWENGKSHPSKLARAQFDNFCNKMVRQGKLTLPGSDR' A
#
# COMPACT_ATOMS: atom_id res chain seq x y z
N MET A 1 1.65 18.09 -5.95
CA MET A 1 2.09 17.94 -4.55
C MET A 1 2.38 16.46 -4.37
N THR A 2 3.65 16.12 -4.17
CA THR A 2 4.21 14.76 -4.16
C THR A 2 3.51 13.88 -3.13
N ILE A 3 3.22 12.61 -3.46
CA ILE A 3 3.06 11.59 -2.42
C ILE A 3 4.42 11.50 -1.74
N ASN A 4 4.59 12.27 -0.68
CA ASN A 4 5.80 12.20 0.12
C ASN A 4 5.88 10.77 0.67
N GLU A 5 7.04 10.13 0.51
CA GLU A 5 7.39 8.86 1.17
C GLU A 5 7.31 8.90 2.71
N GLN A 6 6.90 10.05 3.27
CA GLN A 6 6.90 10.40 4.69
C GLN A 6 5.73 9.75 5.46
N ASP A 7 4.65 9.31 4.81
CA ASP A 7 3.51 8.69 5.50
C ASP A 7 3.07 7.36 4.87
N LEU A 8 3.97 6.38 4.85
CA LEU A 8 3.63 4.99 4.50
C LEU A 8 2.38 4.46 5.25
N PRO A 9 2.19 4.71 6.56
CA PRO A 9 0.99 4.24 7.27
C PRO A 9 -0.31 4.76 6.62
N ALA A 10 -0.34 6.06 6.27
CA ALA A 10 -1.50 6.65 5.61
C ALA A 10 -1.69 6.11 4.19
N LEU A 11 -0.58 5.93 3.45
CA LEU A 11 -0.63 5.38 2.10
C LEU A 11 -1.19 3.95 2.05
N VAL A 12 -0.70 3.06 2.91
CA VAL A 12 -1.17 1.67 2.98
C VAL A 12 -2.67 1.63 3.28
N LYS A 13 -3.11 2.44 4.26
CA LYS A 13 -4.51 2.54 4.64
C LYS A 13 -5.39 3.09 3.54
N GLU A 14 -4.91 4.09 2.80
CA GLU A 14 -5.65 4.69 1.69
C GLU A 14 -5.78 3.74 0.49
N VAL A 15 -4.70 3.05 0.12
CA VAL A 15 -4.73 2.01 -0.93
C VAL A 15 -5.76 0.95 -0.59
N ARG A 16 -5.73 0.47 0.66
CA ARG A 16 -6.69 -0.53 1.14
C ARG A 16 -8.13 -0.02 1.07
N ARG A 17 -8.37 1.24 1.48
CA ARG A 17 -9.68 1.88 1.47
C ARG A 17 -10.24 2.04 0.05
N GLN A 18 -9.43 2.48 -0.90
CA GLN A 18 -9.86 2.63 -2.30
C GLN A 18 -10.20 1.29 -2.94
N LEU A 19 -9.43 0.24 -2.63
CA LEU A 19 -9.66 -1.11 -3.15
C LEU A 19 -10.80 -1.85 -2.43
N GLY A 20 -11.27 -1.34 -1.30
CA GLY A 20 -12.32 -1.97 -0.50
C GLY A 20 -11.92 -3.31 0.12
N ILE A 21 -10.62 -3.53 0.37
CA ILE A 21 -10.10 -4.82 0.87
C ILE A 21 -9.76 -4.77 2.37
N SER A 22 -9.66 -5.94 3.01
CA SER A 22 -9.22 -6.06 4.40
C SER A 22 -7.69 -5.95 4.54
N GLN A 23 -7.19 -5.83 5.77
CA GLN A 23 -5.74 -5.88 6.02
C GLN A 23 -5.20 -7.28 5.70
N GLU A 24 -5.98 -8.34 5.95
CA GLU A 24 -5.64 -9.72 5.58
C GLU A 24 -5.55 -9.92 4.06
N ASP A 25 -6.48 -9.35 3.30
CA ASP A 25 -6.47 -9.45 1.84
C ASP A 25 -5.27 -8.70 1.25
N LEU A 26 -4.98 -7.49 1.76
CA LEU A 26 -3.77 -6.77 1.36
C LEU A 26 -2.51 -7.56 1.72
N ALA A 27 -2.46 -8.16 2.91
CA ALA A 27 -1.33 -8.99 3.32
C ALA A 27 -1.14 -10.20 2.37
N ARG A 28 -2.23 -10.84 1.94
CA ARG A 28 -2.22 -11.94 0.98
C ARG A 28 -1.67 -11.50 -0.39
N GLU A 29 -2.12 -10.35 -0.89
CA GLU A 29 -1.63 -9.80 -2.17
C GLU A 29 -0.14 -9.43 -2.12
N LEU A 30 0.35 -8.98 -0.96
CA LEU A 30 1.75 -8.61 -0.75
C LEU A 30 2.65 -9.79 -0.34
N GLY A 31 2.08 -10.96 -0.03
CA GLY A 31 2.83 -12.11 0.46
C GLY A 31 3.44 -11.91 1.86
N VAL A 32 2.81 -11.10 2.70
CA VAL A 32 3.22 -10.84 4.09
C VAL A 32 2.13 -11.27 5.07
N SER A 33 2.42 -11.24 6.38
CA SER A 33 1.40 -11.53 7.40
C SER A 33 0.48 -10.34 7.64
N PHE A 34 -0.75 -10.60 8.08
CA PHE A 34 -1.67 -9.57 8.59
C PHE A 34 -0.98 -8.65 9.62
N ALA A 35 -0.24 -9.25 10.57
CA ALA A 35 0.46 -8.50 11.60
C ALA A 35 1.49 -7.51 11.03
N THR A 36 2.05 -7.81 9.85
CA THR A 36 2.99 -6.92 9.14
C THR A 36 2.25 -5.69 8.60
N VAL A 37 1.13 -5.89 7.89
CA VAL A 37 0.28 -4.80 7.38
C VAL A 37 -0.28 -3.95 8.51
N ASN A 38 -0.78 -4.59 9.58
CA ASN A 38 -1.29 -3.90 10.76
C ASN A 38 -0.22 -3.01 11.41
N ARG A 39 1.03 -3.47 11.52
CA ARG A 39 2.13 -2.64 12.04
C ARG A 39 2.47 -1.47 11.11
N TRP A 40 2.43 -1.66 9.80
CA TRP A 40 2.65 -0.56 8.84
C TRP A 40 1.56 0.50 8.95
N GLU A 41 0.28 0.13 8.92
CA GLU A 41 -0.84 1.08 9.03
C GLU A 41 -0.84 1.86 10.35
N ASN A 42 -0.27 1.28 11.42
CA ASN A 42 -0.14 1.93 12.73
C ASN A 42 1.23 2.60 12.97
N GLY A 43 2.10 2.68 11.95
CA GLY A 43 3.43 3.29 12.06
C GLY A 43 4.37 2.58 13.04
N LYS A 44 4.11 1.32 13.37
CA LYS A 44 4.90 0.52 14.33
C LYS A 44 6.13 -0.14 13.71
N SER A 45 6.19 -0.23 12.38
CA SER A 45 7.36 -0.70 11.65
C SER A 45 7.37 -0.18 10.22
N HIS A 46 8.54 -0.17 9.61
CA HIS A 46 8.71 0.07 8.17
C HIS A 46 8.86 -1.26 7.41
N PRO A 47 8.42 -1.33 6.15
CA PRO A 47 8.62 -2.48 5.27
C PRO A 47 10.11 -2.66 4.99
N SER A 48 10.53 -3.91 4.84
CA SER A 48 11.83 -4.21 4.24
C SER A 48 11.87 -3.70 2.79
N LYS A 49 13.07 -3.61 2.20
CA LYS A 49 13.21 -3.23 0.78
C LYS A 49 12.36 -4.11 -0.15
N LEU A 50 12.32 -5.42 0.12
CA LEU A 50 11.51 -6.36 -0.66
C LEU A 50 10.01 -6.09 -0.49
N ALA A 51 9.55 -5.93 0.74
CA ALA A 51 8.15 -5.67 1.04
C ALA A 51 7.66 -4.33 0.47
N ARG A 52 8.52 -3.30 0.49
CA ARG A 52 8.25 -2.01 -0.16
C ARG A 52 8.12 -2.17 -1.67
N ALA A 53 9.04 -2.90 -2.32
CA ALA A 53 8.97 -3.15 -3.75
C ALA A 53 7.70 -3.96 -4.14
N GLN A 54 7.29 -4.93 -3.33
CA GLN A 54 6.03 -5.66 -3.52
C GLN A 54 4.82 -4.73 -3.43
N PHE A 55 4.81 -3.85 -2.41
CA PHE A 55 3.75 -2.86 -2.25
C PHE A 55 3.67 -1.87 -3.41
N ASP A 56 4.80 -1.33 -3.86
CA ASP A 56 4.87 -0.40 -4.99
C ASP A 56 4.41 -1.10 -6.30
N ASN A 57 4.82 -2.34 -6.53
CA ASN A 57 4.38 -3.15 -7.68
C ASN A 57 2.88 -3.43 -7.65
N PHE A 58 2.34 -3.78 -6.47
CA PHE A 58 0.91 -3.98 -6.27
C PHE A 58 0.13 -2.69 -6.60
N CYS A 59 0.58 -1.55 -6.08
CA CYS A 59 -0.04 -0.25 -6.36
C CYS A 59 -0.03 0.07 -7.87
N ASN A 60 1.13 -0.09 -8.53
CA ASN A 60 1.25 0.13 -9.97
C ASN A 60 0.31 -0.78 -10.79
N LYS A 61 0.17 -2.05 -10.37
CA LYS A 61 -0.77 -3.00 -10.98
C LYS A 61 -2.22 -2.52 -10.84
N MET A 62 -2.62 -2.04 -9.66
CA MET A 62 -3.98 -1.56 -9.41
C MET A 62 -4.31 -0.26 -10.15
N VAL A 63 -3.33 0.64 -10.28
CA VAL A 63 -3.46 1.86 -11.11
C VAL A 63 -3.69 1.50 -12.57
N ARG A 64 -2.89 0.57 -13.12
CA ARG A 64 -3.08 0.08 -14.51
C ARG A 64 -4.43 -0.59 -14.75
N GLN A 65 -5.05 -1.11 -13.69
CA GLN A 65 -6.40 -1.69 -13.74
C GLN A 65 -7.52 -0.66 -13.53
N GLY A 66 -7.19 0.62 -13.28
CA GLY A 66 -8.16 1.67 -12.97
C GLY A 66 -8.85 1.51 -11.61
N LYS A 67 -8.31 0.66 -10.72
CA LYS A 67 -8.89 0.37 -9.39
C LYS A 67 -8.34 1.25 -8.28
N LEU A 68 -7.21 1.91 -8.52
CA LEU A 68 -6.51 2.73 -7.55
C LEU A 68 -6.10 4.04 -8.22
N THR A 69 -6.34 5.15 -7.53
CA THR A 69 -5.88 6.49 -7.95
C THR A 69 -4.88 6.99 -6.91
N LEU A 70 -3.61 7.05 -7.30
CA LEU A 70 -2.57 7.63 -6.47
C LEU A 70 -2.42 9.12 -6.83
N PRO A 71 -2.49 10.05 -5.85
CA PRO A 71 -2.28 11.47 -6.11
C PRO A 71 -0.93 11.71 -6.81
N GLY A 72 -0.95 12.23 -8.05
CA GLY A 72 0.25 12.39 -8.88
C GLY A 72 0.42 11.34 -9.99
N SER A 73 -0.57 10.45 -10.18
CA SER A 73 -0.66 9.58 -11.35
C SER A 73 -1.41 10.21 -12.54
N ASP A 74 -1.97 11.41 -12.35
CA ASP A 74 -2.42 12.25 -13.47
C ASP A 74 -1.19 12.80 -14.20
N ARG A 75 -0.84 12.14 -15.30
CA ARG A 75 -0.10 12.74 -16.41
C ARG A 75 -0.92 12.58 -17.67
#